data_AF-A0A533VVY9-F1
#
_entry.id   AF-A0A533VVY9-F1
#
_cell.length_a   1.000
_cell.length_b   1.000
_cell.length_c   1.000
_cell.angle_alpha   90.00
_cell.angle_beta   90.00
_cell.angle_gamma   90.00
#
_symmetry.space_group_name_H-M   'P 1'
#
loop_
_entity.id
_entity.type
_entity.pdbx_description
1 polymer ?
#
loop_
_entity_poly.entity_id
_entity_poly.type
_entity_poly.pdbx_seq_one_letter_code
_entity_poly.pdbx_strand_id
1 'polypeptide(L)'
;MKDKEILEAIFILSLLHGRTDATRLKKEVGLSREEMRRRLRRLSDKGYIEVRGSRLFLNPKGRRTFKVVFIGGTFEVIHPGHIYTIRQAKKLGDVLVAVVARDATVRRRKGRDPIVSEEERRKVLSAIRHVDLAILGSESNIYDTLEKVRPDIVALGYDQYHREEEIALEARRREIRLSVVRLSSLNPTLKTSKILAQL
;
A
#
# COMPACT_ATOMS: atom_id res chain seq x y z
N MET A 1 -5.80 20.34 -1.97
CA MET A 1 -5.96 19.22 -2.92
C MET A 1 -4.67 18.94 -3.68
N LYS A 2 -4.32 19.69 -4.73
CA LYS A 2 -3.17 19.36 -5.61
C LYS A 2 -1.78 19.23 -4.96
N ASP A 3 -1.49 19.96 -3.88
CA ASP A 3 -0.21 19.80 -3.16
C ASP A 3 -0.11 18.45 -2.45
N LYS A 4 -1.22 17.98 -1.89
CA LYS A 4 -1.28 16.70 -1.20
C LYS A 4 -1.11 15.56 -2.19
N GLU A 5 -1.82 15.63 -3.33
CA GLU A 5 -1.69 14.69 -4.45
C GLU A 5 -0.24 14.58 -4.94
N ILE A 6 0.50 15.70 -5.00
CA ILE A 6 1.93 15.67 -5.36
C ILE A 6 2.75 14.89 -4.32
N LEU A 7 2.52 15.12 -3.03
CA LEU A 7 3.24 14.42 -1.96
C LEU A 7 2.93 12.92 -1.94
N GLU A 8 1.66 12.56 -2.14
CA GLU A 8 1.19 11.18 -2.27
C GLU A 8 1.83 10.49 -3.48
N ALA A 9 1.87 11.16 -4.63
CA ALA A 9 2.52 10.63 -5.83
C ALA A 9 4.05 10.48 -5.66
N ILE A 10 4.72 11.42 -4.98
CA ILE A 10 6.14 11.28 -4.66
C ILE A 10 6.38 10.05 -3.78
N PHE A 11 5.51 9.81 -2.79
CA PHE A 11 5.57 8.63 -1.93
C PHE A 11 5.41 7.34 -2.73
N ILE A 12 4.36 7.23 -3.56
CA ILE A 12 4.09 6.04 -4.38
C ILE A 12 5.27 5.75 -5.33
N LEU A 13 5.76 6.76 -6.04
CA LEU A 13 6.89 6.60 -6.97
C LEU A 13 8.18 6.19 -6.25
N SER A 14 8.40 6.66 -5.03
CA SER A 14 9.56 6.27 -4.23
C SER A 14 9.53 4.78 -3.86
N LEU A 15 8.35 4.22 -3.55
CA LEU A 15 8.20 2.79 -3.24
C LEU A 15 8.38 1.89 -4.47
N LEU A 16 7.98 2.37 -5.64
CA LEU A 16 8.07 1.64 -6.91
C LEU A 16 9.48 1.61 -7.49
N HIS A 17 10.23 2.70 -7.37
CA HIS A 17 11.49 2.86 -8.11
C HIS A 17 12.70 3.15 -7.23
N GLY A 18 12.53 3.25 -5.91
CA GLY A 18 13.57 3.69 -4.96
C GLY A 18 13.95 5.17 -5.13
N ARG A 19 13.36 5.87 -6.11
CA ARG A 19 13.60 7.27 -6.42
C ARG A 19 12.39 7.88 -7.12
N THR A 20 12.14 9.15 -6.85
CA THR A 20 11.13 9.92 -7.58
C THR A 20 11.81 10.96 -8.45
N ASP A 21 11.47 10.98 -9.73
CA ASP A 21 11.91 12.03 -10.66
C ASP A 21 10.72 12.92 -11.10
N ALA A 22 11.01 14.19 -11.35
CA ALA A 22 10.00 15.17 -11.72
C ALA A 22 9.26 14.84 -13.03
N THR A 23 9.89 14.08 -13.93
CA THR A 23 9.29 13.69 -15.22
C THR A 23 8.18 12.67 -15.04
N ARG A 24 8.41 11.63 -14.23
CA ARG A 24 7.39 10.66 -13.83
C ARG A 24 6.28 11.32 -13.06
N LEU A 25 6.61 12.15 -12.07
CA LEU A 25 5.62 12.86 -11.27
C LEU A 25 4.67 13.71 -12.14
N LYS A 26 5.20 14.38 -13.18
CA LYS A 26 4.38 15.17 -14.09
C LYS A 26 3.31 14.33 -14.83
N LYS A 27 3.69 13.12 -15.27
CA LYS A 27 2.75 12.20 -15.94
C LYS A 27 1.59 11.84 -15.02
N GLU A 28 1.86 11.64 -13.74
CA GLU A 28 0.83 11.11 -12.82
C GLU A 28 -0.13 12.20 -12.32
N VAL A 29 0.38 13.42 -12.08
CA VAL A 29 -0.45 14.49 -11.48
C VAL A 29 -1.19 15.32 -12.55
N GLY A 30 -0.79 15.21 -13.83
CA GLY A 30 -1.48 15.87 -14.95
C GLY A 30 -1.36 17.41 -14.94
N LEU A 31 -0.24 17.95 -14.43
CA LEU A 31 -0.02 19.40 -14.32
C LEU A 31 0.86 19.97 -15.44
N SER A 32 0.67 21.25 -15.76
CA SER A 32 1.59 22.00 -16.63
C SER A 32 2.98 22.08 -16.02
N ARG A 33 4.02 22.29 -16.85
CA ARG A 33 5.41 22.39 -16.36
C ARG A 33 5.59 23.55 -15.38
N GLU A 34 4.95 24.68 -15.67
CA GLU A 34 5.03 25.88 -14.84
C GLU A 34 4.35 25.67 -13.49
N GLU A 35 3.15 25.08 -13.50
CA GLU A 35 2.40 24.82 -12.27
C GLU A 35 3.12 23.80 -11.38
N MET A 36 3.68 22.75 -11.98
CA MET A 36 4.49 21.77 -11.25
C MET A 36 5.70 22.43 -10.60
N ARG A 37 6.46 23.25 -11.34
CA ARG A 37 7.62 23.99 -10.80
C ARG A 37 7.24 24.90 -9.64
N ARG A 38 6.14 25.65 -9.77
CA ARG A 38 5.63 26.54 -8.73
C ARG A 38 5.28 25.78 -7.45
N ARG A 39 4.59 24.65 -7.58
CA ARG A 39 4.21 23.81 -6.43
C ARG A 39 5.38 23.11 -5.78
N LEU A 40 6.31 22.56 -6.56
CA LEU A 40 7.50 21.92 -6.02
C LEU A 40 8.36 22.90 -5.21
N ARG A 41 8.55 24.14 -5.70
CA ARG A 41 9.22 25.20 -4.92
C ARG A 41 8.51 25.44 -3.59
N ARG A 42 7.19 25.68 -3.62
CA ARG A 42 6.40 25.90 -2.41
C ARG A 42 6.47 24.73 -1.42
N LEU A 43 6.44 23.48 -1.90
CA LEU A 43 6.55 22.29 -1.06
C LEU A 43 7.96 22.16 -0.44
N SER A 44 8.99 22.54 -1.20
CA SER A 44 10.38 22.62 -0.72
C SER A 44 10.52 23.69 0.35
N ASP A 45 9.98 24.90 0.13
CA ASP A 45 10.02 26.01 1.10
C ASP A 45 9.33 25.66 2.42
N LYS A 46 8.26 24.84 2.36
CA LYS A 46 7.58 24.31 3.54
C LYS A 46 8.37 23.20 4.27
N GLY A 47 9.45 22.72 3.67
CA GLY A 47 10.26 21.60 4.15
C GLY A 47 9.59 20.23 3.97
N TYR A 48 8.59 20.12 3.10
CA TYR A 48 7.88 18.86 2.87
C TYR A 48 8.63 17.92 1.94
N ILE A 49 9.39 18.50 1.01
CA ILE A 49 10.24 17.75 0.10
C ILE A 49 11.64 18.35 0.06
N GLU A 50 12.60 17.56 -0.39
CA GLU A 50 13.90 18.02 -0.82
C GLU A 50 14.07 17.75 -2.31
N VAL A 51 14.63 18.72 -3.03
CA VAL A 51 14.89 18.63 -4.47
C VAL A 51 16.39 18.57 -4.69
N ARG A 52 16.91 17.47 -5.26
CA ARG A 52 18.33 17.33 -5.64
C ARG A 52 18.44 17.05 -7.13
N GLY A 53 18.75 18.06 -7.93
CA GLY A 53 18.71 17.97 -9.39
C GLY A 53 17.30 17.64 -9.87
N SER A 54 17.13 16.50 -10.56
CA SER A 54 15.82 16.01 -11.02
C SER A 54 15.09 15.13 -10.00
N ARG A 55 15.73 14.80 -8.88
CA ARG A 55 15.21 13.89 -7.87
C ARG A 55 14.43 14.64 -6.79
N LEU A 56 13.35 14.02 -6.34
CA LEU A 56 12.46 14.51 -5.30
C LEU A 56 12.48 13.51 -4.14
N PHE A 57 12.68 14.02 -2.93
CA PHE A 57 12.67 13.23 -1.70
C PHE A 57 11.58 13.75 -0.80
N LEU A 58 10.77 12.85 -0.25
CA LEU A 58 9.73 13.20 0.70
C LEU A 58 10.33 13.26 2.11
N ASN A 59 10.26 14.41 2.76
CA ASN A 59 10.74 14.57 4.12
C ASN A 59 9.73 14.02 5.14
N PRO A 60 10.15 13.70 6.39
CA PRO A 60 9.23 13.27 7.44
C PRO A 60 8.07 14.24 7.69
N LYS A 61 8.32 15.56 7.58
CA LYS A 61 7.29 16.59 7.70
C LYS A 61 6.24 16.49 6.60
N GLY A 62 6.67 16.28 5.35
CA GLY A 62 5.78 16.07 4.20
C GLY A 62 5.01 14.76 4.29
N ARG A 63 5.68 13.67 4.70
CA ARG A 63 5.06 12.35 4.86
C ARG A 63 3.90 12.36 5.87
N ARG A 64 3.97 13.18 6.92
CA ARG A 64 2.92 13.32 7.94
C ARG A 64 1.68 14.10 7.48
N THR A 65 1.68 14.65 6.26
CA THR A 65 0.54 15.45 5.75
C THR A 65 -0.59 14.61 5.15
N PHE A 66 -0.38 13.29 5.00
CA PHE A 66 -1.35 12.33 4.50
C PHE A 66 -1.21 11.00 5.23
N LYS A 67 -2.28 10.21 5.25
CA LYS A 67 -2.33 8.89 5.90
C LYS A 67 -2.15 7.77 4.88
N VAL A 68 -1.21 6.88 5.14
CA VAL A 68 -1.00 5.65 4.36
C VAL A 68 -1.60 4.48 5.09
N VAL A 69 -2.45 3.74 4.39
CA VAL A 69 -3.07 2.50 4.82
C VAL A 69 -2.38 1.35 4.13
N PHE A 70 -2.07 0.31 4.91
CA PHE A 70 -1.51 -0.94 4.44
C PHE A 70 -2.57 -2.03 4.55
N ILE A 71 -2.78 -2.80 3.48
CA ILE A 71 -3.46 -4.09 3.54
C ILE A 71 -2.53 -5.17 3.01
N GLY A 72 -2.47 -6.31 3.68
CA GLY A 72 -1.71 -7.47 3.22
C GLY A 72 -2.64 -8.64 2.91
N GLY A 73 -2.32 -9.47 1.94
CA GLY A 73 -3.12 -10.66 1.65
C GLY A 73 -2.55 -11.51 0.52
N THR A 74 -3.08 -12.72 0.37
CA THR A 74 -2.73 -13.56 -0.78
C THR A 74 -3.49 -13.13 -2.03
N PHE A 75 -4.80 -12.86 -1.93
CA PHE A 75 -5.59 -12.41 -3.08
C PHE A 75 -5.54 -13.35 -4.31
N GLU A 76 -5.55 -14.68 -4.11
CA GLU A 76 -5.50 -15.64 -5.25
C GLU A 76 -6.68 -15.48 -6.20
N VAL A 77 -7.89 -15.36 -5.65
CA VAL A 77 -9.10 -15.10 -6.43
C VAL A 77 -9.80 -13.90 -5.79
N ILE A 78 -9.90 -12.80 -6.55
CA ILE A 78 -10.64 -11.62 -6.12
C ILE A 78 -12.14 -11.93 -6.14
N HIS A 79 -12.82 -11.54 -5.07
CA HIS A 79 -14.27 -11.72 -4.92
C HIS A 79 -14.85 -10.51 -4.16
N PRO A 80 -16.19 -10.34 -4.11
CA PRO A 80 -16.82 -9.19 -3.46
C PRO A 80 -16.36 -8.88 -2.03
N GLY A 81 -15.98 -9.90 -1.26
CA GLY A 81 -15.39 -9.74 0.08
C GLY A 81 -14.08 -8.95 0.05
N HIS A 82 -13.17 -9.27 -0.87
CA HIS A 82 -11.93 -8.50 -1.06
C HIS A 82 -12.22 -7.06 -1.49
N ILE A 83 -13.17 -6.86 -2.42
CA ILE A 83 -13.55 -5.52 -2.88
C ILE A 83 -14.09 -4.68 -1.71
N TYR A 84 -14.93 -5.28 -0.86
CA TYR A 84 -15.43 -4.62 0.34
C TYR A 84 -14.29 -4.24 1.29
N THR A 85 -13.40 -5.19 1.63
CA THR A 85 -12.25 -4.94 2.52
C THR A 85 -11.35 -3.83 2.00
N ILE A 86 -10.98 -3.88 0.71
CA ILE A 86 -10.17 -2.84 0.05
C ILE A 86 -10.87 -1.48 0.14
N ARG A 87 -12.17 -1.43 -0.12
CA ARG A 87 -12.95 -0.19 -0.04
C ARG A 87 -13.00 0.37 1.39
N GLN A 88 -13.17 -0.47 2.41
CA GLN A 88 -13.14 0.01 3.80
C GLN A 88 -11.74 0.47 4.20
N ALA A 89 -10.69 -0.26 3.80
CA ALA A 89 -9.32 0.14 4.06
C ALA A 89 -9.00 1.51 3.44
N LYS A 90 -9.40 1.75 2.18
CA LYS A 90 -9.20 3.05 1.51
C LYS A 90 -9.87 4.21 2.27
N LYS A 91 -10.98 3.99 2.99
CA LYS A 91 -11.62 5.05 3.79
C LYS A 91 -10.84 5.47 5.03
N LEU A 92 -9.88 4.66 5.49
CA LEU A 92 -9.11 4.94 6.69
C LEU A 92 -7.98 5.97 6.46
N GLY A 93 -7.65 6.26 5.20
CA GLY A 93 -6.57 7.18 4.87
C GLY A 93 -6.61 7.66 3.43
N ASP A 94 -5.49 8.22 2.99
CA ASP A 94 -5.37 8.90 1.71
C ASP A 94 -4.74 8.03 0.64
N VAL A 95 -3.79 7.17 1.03
CA VAL A 95 -3.10 6.24 0.13
C VAL A 95 -3.24 4.82 0.66
N LEU A 96 -3.85 3.93 -0.12
CA LEU A 96 -3.93 2.50 0.15
C LEU A 96 -2.85 1.75 -0.62
N VAL A 97 -1.92 1.16 0.13
CA VAL A 97 -0.91 0.22 -0.37
C VAL A 97 -1.39 -1.20 -0.14
N ALA A 98 -1.67 -1.92 -1.22
CA ALA A 98 -2.01 -3.33 -1.20
C ALA A 98 -0.76 -4.20 -1.37
N VAL A 99 -0.47 -5.04 -0.39
CA VAL A 99 0.70 -5.91 -0.37
C VAL A 99 0.29 -7.34 -0.65
N VAL A 100 0.83 -7.87 -1.74
CA VAL A 100 0.60 -9.21 -2.24
C VAL A 100 1.61 -10.17 -1.63
N ALA A 101 1.12 -11.18 -0.93
CA ALA A 101 1.96 -12.24 -0.40
C ALA A 101 2.69 -12.97 -1.53
N ARG A 102 3.95 -13.31 -1.29
CA ARG A 102 4.82 -14.01 -2.24
C ARG A 102 4.34 -15.44 -2.51
N ASP A 103 4.61 -15.98 -3.69
CA ASP A 103 4.25 -17.35 -4.05
C ASP A 103 4.87 -18.37 -3.06
N ALA A 104 6.09 -18.12 -2.61
CA ALA A 104 6.73 -18.90 -1.55
C ALA A 104 5.95 -18.89 -0.22
N THR A 105 5.29 -17.78 0.11
CA THR A 105 4.43 -17.70 1.30
C THR A 105 3.18 -18.54 1.14
N VAL A 106 2.61 -18.60 -0.06
CA VAL A 106 1.44 -19.44 -0.37
C VAL A 106 1.80 -20.92 -0.23
N ARG A 107 2.89 -21.36 -0.86
CA ARG A 107 3.41 -22.73 -0.73
C ARG A 107 3.61 -23.13 0.72
N ARG A 108 4.30 -22.29 1.50
CA ARG A 108 4.57 -22.55 2.93
C ARG A 108 3.30 -22.64 3.77
N ARG A 109 2.30 -21.78 3.54
CA ARG A 109 1.09 -21.72 4.36
C ARG A 109 0.00 -22.70 3.94
N LYS A 110 -0.08 -23.03 2.65
CA LYS A 110 -1.17 -23.84 2.08
C LYS A 110 -0.73 -25.23 1.63
N GLY A 111 0.57 -25.51 1.58
CA GLY A 111 1.10 -26.80 1.14
C GLY A 111 0.89 -27.08 -0.36
N ARG A 112 0.55 -26.06 -1.15
CA ARG A 112 0.34 -26.16 -2.61
C ARG A 112 0.84 -24.93 -3.33
N ASP A 113 1.04 -25.06 -4.64
CA ASP A 113 1.33 -23.91 -5.49
C ASP A 113 0.15 -22.93 -5.55
N PRO A 114 0.44 -21.63 -5.72
CA PRO A 114 -0.58 -20.61 -5.93
C PRO A 114 -1.30 -20.85 -7.26
N ILE A 115 -2.61 -20.61 -7.27
CA ILE A 115 -3.43 -20.79 -8.49
C ILE A 115 -3.16 -19.68 -9.51
N VAL A 116 -2.87 -18.49 -9.01
CA VAL A 116 -2.53 -17.30 -9.79
C VAL A 116 -1.20 -16.78 -9.25
N SER A 117 -0.24 -16.51 -10.13
CA SER A 117 1.09 -16.07 -9.72
C SER A 117 1.04 -14.74 -8.95
N GLU A 118 2.02 -14.48 -8.09
CA GLU A 118 2.11 -13.23 -7.33
C GLU A 118 2.05 -11.98 -8.20
N GLU A 119 2.64 -12.02 -9.39
CA GLU A 119 2.69 -10.89 -10.30
C GLU A 119 1.33 -10.66 -10.97
N GLU A 120 0.60 -11.72 -11.34
CA GLU A 120 -0.77 -11.61 -11.83
C GLU A 120 -1.72 -11.09 -10.76
N ARG A 121 -1.62 -11.61 -9.52
CA ARG A 121 -2.41 -11.12 -8.37
C ARG A 121 -2.15 -9.63 -8.12
N ARG A 122 -0.89 -9.19 -8.22
CA ARG A 122 -0.50 -7.77 -8.11
C ARG A 122 -1.07 -6.93 -9.25
N LYS A 123 -1.03 -7.41 -10.50
CA LYS A 123 -1.61 -6.71 -11.65
C LYS A 123 -3.12 -6.53 -11.49
N VAL A 124 -3.84 -7.58 -11.07
CA VAL A 124 -5.28 -7.51 -10.81
C VAL A 124 -5.59 -6.48 -9.72
N LEU A 125 -4.86 -6.50 -8.60
CA LEU A 125 -5.07 -5.50 -7.54
C LEU A 125 -4.76 -4.07 -7.98
N SER A 126 -3.72 -3.88 -8.80
CA SER A 126 -3.38 -2.57 -9.37
C SER A 126 -4.51 -1.97 -10.22
N ALA A 127 -5.38 -2.81 -10.79
CA ALA A 127 -6.53 -2.36 -11.59
C ALA A 127 -7.77 -2.01 -10.73
N ILE A 128 -7.76 -2.28 -9.43
CA ILE A 128 -8.89 -1.97 -8.56
C ILE A 128 -8.85 -0.51 -8.17
N ARG A 129 -9.89 0.24 -8.53
CA ARG A 129 -10.02 1.71 -8.34
C ARG A 129 -9.67 2.29 -6.96
N HIS A 130 -9.73 1.48 -5.90
CA HIS A 130 -9.50 1.92 -4.52
C HIS A 130 -8.07 1.62 -4.04
N VAL A 131 -7.27 0.91 -4.84
CA VAL A 131 -5.86 0.61 -4.56
C VAL A 131 -5.00 1.64 -5.27
N ASP A 132 -4.26 2.45 -4.51
CA ASP A 132 -3.37 3.46 -5.09
C ASP A 132 -2.02 2.85 -5.50
N LEU A 133 -1.61 1.77 -4.82
CA LEU A 133 -0.38 1.06 -5.13
C LEU A 133 -0.50 -0.41 -4.73
N ALA A 134 -0.23 -1.34 -5.66
CA ALA A 134 -0.06 -2.75 -5.35
C ALA A 134 1.41 -3.19 -5.52
N ILE A 135 1.98 -3.77 -4.46
CA ILE A 135 3.37 -4.26 -4.43
C ILE A 135 3.43 -5.71 -3.95
N LEU A 136 4.52 -6.40 -4.29
CA LEU A 136 4.85 -7.68 -3.68
C LEU A 136 5.47 -7.45 -2.30
N GLY A 137 5.10 -8.28 -1.33
CA GLY A 137 5.68 -8.25 0.01
C GLY A 137 7.10 -8.82 0.07
N SER A 138 7.70 -8.87 1.26
CA SER A 138 8.94 -9.59 1.50
C SER A 138 8.70 -11.11 1.50
N GLU A 139 9.70 -11.87 1.06
CA GLU A 139 9.68 -13.35 1.12
C GLU A 139 9.91 -13.86 2.55
N SER A 140 10.61 -13.07 3.36
CA SER A 140 10.99 -13.42 4.72
C SER A 140 9.82 -13.21 5.69
N ASN A 141 9.39 -11.96 5.90
CA ASN A 141 8.30 -11.65 6.81
C ASN A 141 7.56 -10.35 6.44
N ILE A 142 6.36 -10.15 6.98
CA ILE A 142 5.53 -8.97 6.69
C ILE A 142 6.14 -7.66 7.22
N TYR A 143 6.93 -7.72 8.29
CA TYR A 143 7.48 -6.56 8.98
C TYR A 143 8.56 -5.84 8.16
N ASP A 144 9.35 -6.56 7.36
CA ASP A 144 10.27 -5.93 6.41
C ASP A 144 9.51 -5.08 5.37
N THR A 145 8.29 -5.50 5.03
CA THR A 145 7.43 -4.70 4.13
C THR A 145 6.85 -3.50 4.86
N LEU A 146 6.52 -3.63 6.15
CA LEU A 146 6.10 -2.49 6.98
C LEU A 146 7.22 -1.46 7.13
N GLU A 147 8.48 -1.87 7.25
CA GLU A 147 9.64 -0.97 7.27
C GLU A 147 9.81 -0.23 5.95
N LYS A 148 9.61 -0.93 4.82
CA LYS A 148 9.66 -0.32 3.50
C LYS A 148 8.53 0.71 3.29
N VAL A 149 7.30 0.37 3.67
CA VAL A 149 6.11 1.21 3.40
C VAL A 149 5.93 2.30 4.44
N ARG A 150 6.31 2.04 5.69
CA ARG A 150 6.05 2.88 6.88
C ARG A 150 4.61 3.42 6.91
N PRO A 151 3.59 2.54 6.96
CA PRO A 151 2.19 2.97 6.95
C PRO A 151 1.81 3.62 8.28
N ASP A 152 0.76 4.44 8.25
CA ASP A 152 0.13 4.98 9.47
C ASP A 152 -0.90 3.99 10.04
N ILE A 153 -1.52 3.18 9.16
CA ILE A 153 -2.57 2.23 9.52
C ILE A 153 -2.29 0.88 8.85
N VAL A 154 -2.34 -0.20 9.62
CA VAL A 154 -2.47 -1.57 9.08
C VAL A 154 -3.93 -1.98 9.20
N ALA A 155 -4.59 -2.21 8.07
CA ALA A 155 -5.95 -2.71 8.01
C ALA A 155 -5.94 -4.22 7.78
N LEU A 156 -6.44 -4.96 8.77
CA LEU A 156 -6.57 -6.40 8.71
C LEU A 156 -7.97 -6.80 8.22
N GLY A 157 -8.02 -7.83 7.39
CA GLY A 157 -9.28 -8.51 7.07
C GLY A 157 -9.84 -9.24 8.29
N TYR A 158 -11.17 -9.36 8.36
CA TYR A 158 -11.86 -9.99 9.50
C TYR A 158 -11.33 -11.38 9.86
N ASP A 159 -10.94 -12.18 8.87
CA ASP A 159 -10.51 -13.57 9.01
C ASP A 159 -8.99 -13.78 8.99
N GLN A 160 -8.21 -12.69 9.04
CA GLN A 160 -6.76 -12.81 9.07
C GLN A 160 -6.26 -13.27 10.44
N TYR A 161 -5.39 -14.29 10.42
CA TYR A 161 -4.79 -14.91 11.61
C TYR A 161 -3.99 -13.93 12.49
N HIS A 162 -3.31 -12.94 11.89
CA HIS A 162 -2.44 -12.05 12.65
C HIS A 162 -3.22 -11.28 13.71
N ARG A 163 -2.69 -11.23 14.93
CA ARG A 163 -3.27 -10.46 16.03
C ARG A 163 -2.83 -8.99 15.93
N GLU A 164 -3.74 -8.08 16.23
CA GLU A 164 -3.51 -6.64 16.20
C GLU A 164 -2.35 -6.25 17.14
N GLU A 165 -2.34 -6.85 18.33
CA GLU A 165 -1.33 -6.63 19.37
C GLU A 165 0.07 -7.03 18.91
N GLU A 166 0.20 -8.16 18.21
CA GLU A 166 1.48 -8.66 17.69
C GLU A 166 2.05 -7.70 16.64
N ILE A 167 1.21 -7.26 15.69
CA ILE A 167 1.63 -6.30 14.67
C ILE A 167 2.03 -4.97 15.31
N ALA A 168 1.25 -4.48 16.28
CA ALA A 168 1.55 -3.24 16.98
C ALA A 168 2.86 -3.34 17.78
N LEU A 169 3.12 -4.46 18.45
CA LEU A 169 4.35 -4.69 19.20
C LEU A 169 5.58 -4.75 18.29
N GLU A 170 5.52 -5.52 17.21
CA GLU A 170 6.62 -5.63 16.25
C GLU A 170 6.88 -4.31 15.52
N ALA A 171 5.83 -3.57 15.17
CA ALA A 171 5.98 -2.23 14.61
C ALA A 171 6.68 -1.28 15.58
N ARG A 172 6.34 -1.32 16.88
CA ARG A 172 7.01 -0.52 17.91
C ARG A 172 8.49 -0.89 18.06
N ARG A 173 8.82 -2.19 18.06
CA ARG A 173 10.21 -2.68 18.11
C ARG A 173 11.06 -2.16 16.94
N ARG A 174 10.43 -1.96 15.78
CA ARG A 174 11.05 -1.42 14.56
C ARG A 174 10.90 0.10 14.41
N GLU A 175 10.48 0.79 15.47
CA GLU A 175 10.27 2.24 15.51
C GLU A 175 9.28 2.76 14.44
N ILE A 176 8.31 1.93 14.07
CA ILE A 176 7.22 2.27 13.16
C ILE A 176 6.00 2.65 13.98
N ARG A 177 5.60 3.93 13.90
CA ARG A 177 4.38 4.41 14.53
C ARG A 177 3.20 4.12 13.61
N LEU A 178 2.37 3.17 14.00
CA LEU A 178 1.14 2.82 13.29
C LEU A 178 0.02 2.42 14.26
N SER A 179 -1.21 2.47 13.77
CA SER A 179 -2.37 1.82 14.41
C SER A 179 -2.79 0.59 13.60
N VAL A 180 -3.36 -0.42 14.27
CA VAL A 180 -3.91 -1.61 13.61
C VAL A 180 -5.43 -1.57 13.73
N VAL A 181 -6.13 -1.81 12.63
CA VAL A 181 -7.60 -1.83 12.57
C VAL A 181 -8.04 -3.12 11.91
N ARG A 182 -8.91 -3.90 12.57
CA ARG A 182 -9.55 -5.04 11.94
C ARG A 182 -10.88 -4.62 11.33
N LEU A 183 -11.02 -4.88 10.03
CA LEU A 183 -12.20 -4.56 9.26
C LEU A 183 -13.25 -5.66 9.42
N SER A 184 -14.52 -5.27 9.43
CA SER A 184 -15.65 -6.19 9.36
C SER A 184 -15.75 -6.87 7.98
N SER A 185 -16.51 -7.95 7.90
CA SER A 185 -16.84 -8.61 6.62
C SER A 185 -18.23 -8.22 6.13
N LEU A 186 -18.38 -8.08 4.82
CA LEU A 186 -19.71 -8.00 4.19
C LEU A 186 -20.44 -9.35 4.24
N ASN A 187 -19.70 -10.45 4.12
CA ASN A 187 -20.23 -11.81 4.22
C ASN A 187 -19.12 -12.76 4.68
N PRO A 188 -19.09 -13.14 5.97
CA PRO A 188 -18.09 -14.05 6.54
C PRO A 188 -18.03 -15.43 5.86
N THR A 189 -19.07 -15.80 5.12
CA THR A 189 -19.15 -17.11 4.46
C THR A 189 -18.49 -17.13 3.09
N LEU A 190 -18.18 -15.98 2.49
CA LEU A 190 -17.56 -15.89 1.16
C LEU A 190 -16.03 -15.83 1.28
N LYS A 191 -15.38 -16.97 1.01
CA LYS A 191 -13.91 -17.12 1.05
C LYS A 191 -13.38 -17.76 -0.23
N THR A 192 -12.15 -17.43 -0.61
CA THR A 192 -11.47 -18.04 -1.76
C THR A 192 -11.49 -19.58 -1.68
N SER A 193 -11.24 -20.18 -0.52
CA SER A 193 -11.27 -21.65 -0.37
C SER A 193 -12.62 -22.28 -0.72
N LYS A 194 -13.73 -21.59 -0.43
CA LYS A 194 -15.07 -22.08 -0.74
C LYS A 194 -15.42 -21.93 -2.22
N ILE A 195 -14.97 -20.84 -2.85
CA ILE A 195 -15.13 -20.64 -4.29
C ILE A 195 -14.39 -21.75 -5.05
N LEU A 196 -13.16 -22.05 -4.62
CA LEU A 196 -12.34 -23.09 -5.24
C LEU A 196 -12.88 -24.51 -5.03
N ALA A 197 -13.58 -24.78 -3.93
CA ALA A 197 -14.20 -26.09 -3.68
C ALA A 197 -15.43 -26.36 -4.58
N GLN A 198 -15.87 -25.36 -5.36
CA GLN A 198 -17.02 -25.46 -6.28
C GLN A 198 -16.59 -25.55 -7.75
N LEU A 199 -15.28 -25.53 -8.03
CA LEU A 199 -14.67 -25.66 -9.35
C LEU A 199 -13.98 -27.02 -9.46
#